data_AF-A0A925Y5E4-F1
#
_entry.id   AF-A0A925Y5E4-F1
#
_cell.length_a   1.000
_cell.length_b   1.000
_cell.length_c   1.000
_cell.angle_alpha   90.00
_cell.angle_beta   90.00
_cell.angle_gamma   90.00
#
_symmetry.space_group_name_H-M   'P 1'
#
loop_
_entity.id
_entity.type
_entity.pdbx_description
1 polymer ?
#
loop_
_entity_poly.entity_id
_entity_poly.type
_entity_poly.pdbx_seq_one_letter_code
_entity_poly.pdbx_strand_id
1 'polypeptide(L)'
;MVDFLKKENFQYQSEFDDLQRSIPTALTLLGATAREKEEMEAVLKKTEADLLAAEKIHAKLGEVTPQKIRMDLSAMRGPAEACVRQIQDGIRSALPADLAEGMISAIKWEDFYPTEEKSFPYLEITRGVKGKVTAWENSDGGGTGRGIDDEFKDDGTPLPADRIFEDRWKPFLKGVTILPKEHD
;
A
#
# COMPACT_ATOMS: atom_id res chain seq x y z
N MET A 1 -14.35 22.94 3.11
CA MET A 1 -15.13 21.69 3.30
C MET A 1 -15.21 20.83 2.03
N VAL A 2 -14.51 21.21 0.94
CA VAL A 2 -14.50 20.50 -0.36
C VAL A 2 -13.08 20.07 -0.77
N ASP A 3 -12.03 20.47 -0.01
CA ASP A 3 -10.63 20.15 -0.33
C ASP A 3 -10.10 18.86 0.33
N PHE A 4 -10.93 18.16 1.12
CA PHE A 4 -10.57 16.83 1.65
C PHE A 4 -10.86 15.69 0.65
N LEU A 5 -11.52 16.00 -0.47
CA LEU A 5 -11.87 15.06 -1.55
C LEU A 5 -10.88 15.12 -2.73
N LYS A 6 -9.73 15.79 -2.58
CA LYS A 6 -8.70 15.90 -3.62
C LYS A 6 -7.33 15.33 -3.22
N LYS A 7 -7.33 14.27 -2.42
CA LYS A 7 -6.24 13.28 -2.48
C LYS A 7 -6.70 12.10 -3.33
N GLU A 8 -7.00 12.41 -4.59
CA GLU A 8 -6.93 11.39 -5.64
C GLU A 8 -5.45 11.08 -5.84
N ASN A 9 -5.02 9.94 -5.33
CA ASN A 9 -4.29 8.97 -6.12
C ASN A 9 -4.40 7.62 -5.43
N PHE A 10 -5.21 6.76 -6.05
CA PHE A 10 -5.22 5.31 -5.97
C PHE A 10 -4.09 4.73 -5.11
N GLN A 11 -4.43 4.47 -3.86
CA GLN A 11 -3.50 4.01 -2.85
C GLN A 11 -3.90 2.57 -2.52
N TYR A 12 -2.94 1.70 -2.79
CA TYR A 12 -2.88 0.27 -2.52
C TYR A 12 -3.76 -0.16 -1.33
N GLN A 13 -4.73 -1.06 -1.52
CA GLN A 13 -5.44 -1.71 -0.40
C GLN A 13 -4.52 -2.68 0.33
N SER A 14 -3.51 -2.14 1.01
CA SER A 14 -2.97 -2.81 2.20
C SER A 14 -3.87 -2.44 3.37
N GLU A 15 -4.04 -3.33 4.33
CA GLU A 15 -4.80 -3.03 5.55
C GLU A 15 -4.25 -1.80 6.29
N PHE A 16 -3.03 -1.35 5.98
CA PHE A 16 -2.47 -0.08 6.44
C PHE A 16 -3.28 1.15 5.99
N ASP A 17 -3.66 1.24 4.72
CA ASP A 17 -4.45 2.36 4.21
C ASP A 17 -5.89 2.31 4.78
N ASP A 18 -6.42 1.10 4.97
CA ASP A 18 -7.70 0.90 5.63
C ASP A 18 -7.63 1.23 7.13
N LEU A 19 -6.50 0.97 7.81
CA LEU A 19 -6.23 1.39 9.18
C LEU A 19 -6.09 2.90 9.32
N GLN A 20 -5.32 3.54 8.44
CA GLN A 20 -5.19 5.00 8.42
C GLN A 20 -6.54 5.70 8.17
N ARG A 21 -7.45 5.07 7.42
CA ARG A 21 -8.81 5.59 7.19
C ARG A 21 -9.79 5.24 8.31
N SER A 22 -9.68 4.05 8.90
CA SER A 22 -10.61 3.55 9.92
C SER A 22 -10.29 4.01 11.33
N ILE A 23 -9.01 4.15 11.70
CA ILE A 23 -8.59 4.60 13.04
C ILE A 23 -9.14 5.99 13.38
N PRO A 24 -9.06 7.03 12.52
CA PRO A 24 -9.63 8.34 12.83
C PRO A 24 -11.15 8.30 13.06
N THR A 25 -11.84 7.45 12.31
CA THR A 25 -13.28 7.23 12.44
C THR A 25 -13.60 6.50 13.75
N ALA A 26 -12.86 5.44 14.07
CA ALA A 26 -12.99 4.68 15.32
C ALA A 26 -12.70 5.57 16.54
N LEU A 27 -11.62 6.35 16.53
CA LEU A 27 -11.29 7.31 17.58
C LEU A 27 -12.40 8.35 17.78
N THR A 28 -13.05 8.78 16.70
CA THR A 28 -14.19 9.71 16.79
C THR A 28 -15.42 9.05 17.42
N LEU A 29 -15.74 7.82 17.03
CA LEU A 29 -16.87 7.07 17.58
C LEU A 29 -16.67 6.70 19.05
N LEU A 30 -15.42 6.50 19.47
CA LEU A 30 -15.05 6.14 20.83
C LEU A 30 -14.88 7.37 21.75
N GLY A 31 -15.14 8.57 21.25
CA GLY A 31 -15.11 9.81 22.03
C GLY A 31 -13.70 10.32 22.34
N ALA A 32 -12.68 9.89 21.59
CA ALA A 32 -11.32 10.37 21.76
C ALA A 32 -11.24 11.89 21.55
N THR A 33 -10.50 12.54 22.43
CA THR A 33 -10.20 13.97 22.42
C THR A 33 -9.39 14.35 21.17
N ALA A 34 -9.38 15.65 20.84
CA ALA A 34 -8.58 16.16 19.73
C ALA A 34 -7.08 15.86 19.91
N ARG A 35 -6.59 15.87 21.16
CA ARG A 35 -5.20 15.58 21.49
C ARG A 35 -4.85 14.11 21.24
N GLU A 36 -5.68 13.19 21.70
CA GLU A 36 -5.45 11.74 21.49
C GLU A 36 -5.47 11.38 20.00
N LYS A 37 -6.34 12.05 19.22
CA LYS A 37 -6.36 11.91 17.75
C LYS A 37 -5.08 12.40 17.09
N GLU A 38 -4.55 13.54 17.52
CA GLU A 38 -3.29 14.10 17.00
C GLU A 38 -2.09 13.21 17.35
N GLU A 39 -2.03 12.72 18.60
CA GLU A 39 -0.98 11.79 19.04
C GLU A 39 -1.04 10.48 18.24
N MET A 40 -2.23 9.94 18.00
CA MET A 40 -2.41 8.75 17.16
C MET A 40 -2.05 8.97 15.70
N GLU A 41 -2.41 10.12 15.12
CA GLU A 41 -2.03 10.47 13.74
C GLU A 41 -0.50 10.58 13.60
N ALA A 42 0.18 11.12 14.61
CA ALA A 42 1.64 11.19 14.63
C ALA A 42 2.29 9.80 14.69
N VAL A 43 1.75 8.88 15.51
CA VAL A 43 2.21 7.48 15.56
C VAL A 43 2.05 6.81 14.20
N LEU A 44 0.88 6.93 13.56
CA LEU A 44 0.62 6.31 12.26
C LEU A 44 1.52 6.85 11.14
N LYS A 45 1.69 8.19 11.06
CA LYS A 45 2.58 8.81 10.06
C LYS A 45 4.03 8.41 10.25
N LYS A 46 4.50 8.31 11.50
CA LYS A 46 5.86 7.88 11.80
C LYS A 46 6.06 6.43 11.35
N THR A 47 5.14 5.54 11.71
CA THR A 47 5.25 4.13 11.34
C THR A 47 5.14 3.91 9.83
N GLU A 48 4.32 4.69 9.12
CA GLU A 48 4.32 4.70 7.64
C GLU A 48 5.70 5.02 7.08
N ALA A 49 6.33 6.09 7.57
CA ALA A 49 7.65 6.51 7.12
C ALA A 49 8.72 5.46 7.43
N ASP A 50 8.69 4.85 8.62
CA ASP A 50 9.60 3.78 9.03
C ASP A 50 9.45 2.55 8.12
N LEU A 51 8.22 2.21 7.76
CA LEU A 51 7.91 1.07 6.91
C LEU A 51 8.35 1.31 5.45
N LEU A 52 8.08 2.50 4.89
CA LEU A 52 8.57 2.90 3.57
C LEU A 52 10.11 2.97 3.50
N ALA A 53 10.76 3.36 4.60
CA ALA A 53 12.22 3.34 4.69
C ALA A 53 12.76 1.91 4.71
N ALA A 54 12.12 1.01 5.46
CA ALA A 54 12.45 -0.41 5.48
C ALA A 54 12.25 -1.07 4.11
N GLU A 55 11.19 -0.73 3.37
CA GLU A 55 10.97 -1.23 2.01
C GLU A 55 12.14 -0.93 1.08
N LYS A 56 12.68 0.29 1.12
CA LYS A 56 13.84 0.68 0.30
C LYS A 56 15.08 -0.18 0.56
N ILE A 57 15.17 -0.79 1.74
CA ILE A 57 16.32 -1.62 2.16
C ILE A 57 16.04 -3.11 1.90
N HIS A 58 14.82 -3.57 2.17
CA HIS A 58 14.48 -4.98 2.27
C HIS A 58 13.64 -5.50 1.10
N ALA A 59 12.82 -4.65 0.46
CA ALA A 59 12.02 -5.06 -0.70
C ALA A 59 12.93 -5.29 -1.92
N LYS A 60 12.55 -6.28 -2.73
CA LYS A 60 13.29 -6.66 -3.94
C LYS A 60 12.33 -6.99 -5.07
N LEU A 61 12.86 -7.06 -6.28
CA LEU A 61 12.15 -7.71 -7.38
C LEU A 61 12.13 -9.22 -7.12
N GLY A 62 10.94 -9.80 -7.16
CA GLY A 62 10.73 -11.24 -7.17
C GLY A 62 10.67 -11.74 -8.62
N GLU A 63 9.59 -12.46 -8.94
CA GLU A 63 9.34 -12.98 -10.28
C GLU A 63 9.07 -11.85 -11.28
N VAL A 64 9.83 -11.81 -12.38
CA VAL A 64 9.63 -10.88 -13.49
C VAL A 64 9.34 -11.67 -14.75
N THR A 65 8.15 -11.46 -15.30
CA THR A 65 7.72 -12.01 -16.59
C THR A 65 7.40 -10.85 -17.55
N PRO A 66 7.25 -11.12 -18.86
CA PRO A 66 6.86 -10.06 -19.79
C PRO A 66 5.55 -9.36 -19.44
N GLN A 67 4.64 -9.97 -18.68
CA GLN A 67 3.29 -9.41 -18.40
C GLN A 67 3.05 -9.07 -16.93
N LYS A 68 3.96 -9.46 -16.03
CA LYS A 68 3.76 -9.38 -14.59
C LYS A 68 5.11 -9.21 -13.89
N ILE A 69 5.15 -8.27 -12.95
CA ILE A 69 6.30 -8.04 -12.06
C ILE A 69 5.82 -8.27 -10.64
N ARG A 70 6.38 -9.26 -9.94
CA ARG A 70 6.07 -9.52 -8.53
C ARG A 70 7.13 -8.86 -7.65
N MET A 71 6.69 -8.20 -6.59
CA MET A 71 7.58 -7.70 -5.55
C MET A 71 7.83 -8.79 -4.52
N ASP A 72 9.07 -8.93 -4.04
CA ASP A 72 9.39 -9.80 -2.92
C ASP A 72 9.53 -8.96 -1.65
N LEU A 73 8.63 -9.21 -0.70
CA LEU A 73 8.57 -8.55 0.61
C LEU A 73 8.88 -9.51 1.77
N SER A 74 9.45 -10.69 1.50
CA SER A 74 9.75 -11.68 2.55
C SER A 74 10.67 -11.13 3.64
N ALA A 75 11.64 -10.29 3.25
CA ALA A 75 12.56 -9.64 4.17
C ALA A 75 11.93 -8.50 5.00
N MET A 76 10.69 -8.10 4.70
CA MET A 76 9.95 -7.07 5.46
C MET A 76 9.31 -7.62 6.73
N ARG A 77 9.29 -8.95 6.96
CA ARG A 77 8.64 -9.53 8.14
C ARG A 77 9.14 -8.94 9.46
N GLY A 78 10.46 -8.85 9.65
CA GLY A 78 11.04 -8.27 10.87
C GLY A 78 10.67 -6.79 11.05
N PRO A 79 10.91 -5.93 10.05
CA PRO A 79 10.46 -4.54 10.08
C PRO A 79 8.96 -4.35 10.32
N ALA A 80 8.12 -5.16 9.68
CA ALA A 80 6.66 -5.11 9.83
C ALA A 80 6.23 -5.49 11.26
N GLU A 81 6.77 -6.57 11.83
CA GLU A 81 6.51 -6.96 13.22
C GLU A 81 6.95 -5.87 14.22
N ALA A 82 8.08 -5.19 13.96
CA ALA A 82 8.53 -4.06 14.77
C ALA A 82 7.58 -2.85 14.66
N CYS A 83 7.11 -2.53 13.45
CA CYS A 83 6.12 -1.47 13.19
C CYS A 83 4.79 -1.75 13.91
N VAL A 84 4.29 -2.98 13.86
CA VAL A 84 3.09 -3.42 14.58
C VAL A 84 3.24 -3.18 16.07
N ARG A 85 4.36 -3.61 16.67
CA ARG A 85 4.62 -3.37 18.11
C ARG A 85 4.65 -1.88 18.44
N GLN A 86 5.32 -1.07 17.62
CA GLN A 86 5.37 0.38 17.80
C GLN A 86 3.98 1.02 17.73
N ILE A 87 3.11 0.56 16.84
CA ILE A 87 1.72 1.04 16.77
C ILE A 87 0.94 0.61 18.01
N GLN A 88 1.01 -0.65 18.41
CA GLN A 88 0.32 -1.16 19.60
C GLN A 88 0.75 -0.39 20.86
N ASP A 89 2.05 -0.17 21.05
CA ASP A 89 2.59 0.59 22.18
C ASP A 89 2.17 2.07 22.10
N GLY A 90 2.15 2.64 20.88
CA GLY A 90 1.61 3.97 20.63
C GLY A 90 0.14 4.09 21.03
N ILE A 91 -0.70 3.14 20.64
CA ILE A 91 -2.12 3.06 21.01
C ILE A 91 -2.28 2.98 22.53
N ARG A 92 -1.52 2.11 23.21
CA ARG A 92 -1.55 1.99 24.68
C ARG A 92 -1.10 3.25 25.40
N SER A 93 -0.19 4.01 24.80
CA SER A 93 0.31 5.27 25.39
C SER A 93 -0.66 6.44 25.19
N ALA A 94 -1.40 6.44 24.07
CA ALA A 94 -2.24 7.55 23.66
C ALA A 94 -3.69 7.42 24.14
N LEU A 95 -4.16 6.21 24.47
CA LEU A 95 -5.56 5.96 24.83
C LEU A 95 -5.70 5.33 26.23
N PRO A 96 -6.86 5.52 26.90
CA PRO A 96 -7.20 4.76 28.10
C PRO A 96 -7.12 3.24 27.87
N ALA A 97 -6.70 2.48 28.89
CA ALA A 97 -6.39 1.05 28.75
C ALA A 97 -7.49 0.22 28.08
N ASP A 98 -8.76 0.39 28.50
CA ASP A 98 -9.88 -0.37 27.93
C ASP A 98 -10.12 -0.05 26.44
N LEU A 99 -9.90 1.21 26.05
CA LEU A 99 -10.04 1.68 24.68
C LEU A 99 -8.89 1.19 23.81
N ALA A 100 -7.66 1.27 24.34
CA ALA A 100 -6.45 0.80 23.66
C ALA A 100 -6.55 -0.69 23.33
N GLU A 101 -6.89 -1.53 24.31
CA GLU A 101 -6.99 -2.98 24.10
C GLU A 101 -8.20 -3.34 23.21
N GLY A 102 -9.30 -2.60 23.29
CA GLY A 102 -10.43 -2.72 22.36
C GLY A 102 -10.02 -2.43 20.90
N MET A 103 -9.22 -1.38 20.67
CA MET A 103 -8.71 -1.07 19.34
C MET A 103 -7.68 -2.09 18.85
N ILE A 104 -6.74 -2.48 19.71
CA ILE A 104 -5.70 -3.45 19.35
C ILE A 104 -6.32 -4.81 18.99
N SER A 105 -7.34 -5.25 19.72
CA SER A 105 -8.02 -6.53 19.43
C SER A 105 -8.92 -6.50 18.20
N ALA A 106 -9.36 -5.33 17.76
CA ALA A 106 -10.19 -5.19 16.56
C ALA A 106 -9.39 -5.28 15.25
N ILE A 107 -8.07 -5.16 15.32
CA ILE A 107 -7.17 -5.10 14.17
C ILE A 107 -6.54 -6.48 13.96
N LYS A 108 -6.59 -6.98 12.71
CA LYS A 108 -5.89 -8.19 12.30
C LYS A 108 -4.43 -7.85 11.98
N TRP A 109 -3.59 -7.90 12.99
CA TRP A 109 -2.18 -7.50 12.84
C TRP A 109 -1.38 -8.41 11.90
N GLU A 110 -1.82 -9.65 11.71
CA GLU A 110 -1.27 -10.60 10.75
C GLU A 110 -1.42 -10.14 9.28
N ASP A 111 -2.49 -9.43 8.97
CA ASP A 111 -2.82 -8.96 7.62
C ASP A 111 -2.37 -7.49 7.41
N PHE A 112 -1.84 -6.85 8.46
CA PHE A 112 -1.35 -5.46 8.48
C PHE A 112 -0.36 -5.14 7.36
N TYR A 113 0.52 -6.09 7.02
CA TYR A 113 1.50 -5.92 5.97
C TYR A 113 1.73 -7.25 5.21
N PRO A 114 1.82 -7.23 3.87
CA PRO A 114 1.99 -8.44 3.06
C PRO A 114 3.38 -9.06 3.27
N THR A 115 3.50 -9.93 4.27
CA THR A 115 4.73 -10.68 4.58
C THR A 115 4.70 -12.12 4.08
N GLU A 116 3.53 -12.62 3.69
CA GLU A 116 3.35 -13.92 3.06
C GLU A 116 3.42 -13.82 1.54
N GLU A 117 4.06 -14.80 0.89
CA GLU A 117 4.32 -14.76 -0.55
C GLU A 117 3.05 -14.53 -1.37
N LYS A 118 1.96 -15.24 -1.05
CA LYS A 118 0.65 -15.09 -1.73
C LYS A 118 0.15 -13.63 -1.73
N SER A 119 0.44 -12.87 -0.68
CA SER A 119 -0.03 -11.50 -0.48
C SER A 119 0.89 -10.44 -1.10
N PHE A 120 2.03 -10.86 -1.66
CA PHE A 120 2.97 -9.92 -2.24
C PHE A 120 2.39 -9.15 -3.43
N PRO A 121 2.71 -7.84 -3.54
CA PRO A 121 2.32 -7.02 -4.67
C PRO A 121 2.73 -7.64 -5.99
N TYR A 122 1.88 -7.47 -6.99
CA TYR A 122 2.29 -7.60 -8.36
C TYR A 122 1.76 -6.47 -9.23
N LEU A 123 2.60 -6.10 -10.19
CA LEU A 123 2.37 -5.03 -11.14
C LEU A 123 2.06 -5.65 -12.49
N GLU A 124 1.01 -5.18 -13.13
CA GLU A 124 0.63 -5.62 -14.47
C GLU A 124 -0.01 -4.50 -15.27
N ILE A 125 -0.08 -4.68 -16.58
CA ILE A 125 -0.76 -3.77 -17.49
C ILE A 125 -1.81 -4.56 -18.26
N THR A 126 -3.04 -4.08 -18.25
CA THR A 126 -4.17 -4.74 -18.94
C THR A 126 -4.72 -3.86 -20.05
N ARG A 127 -5.19 -4.51 -21.12
CA ARG A 127 -5.94 -3.92 -22.22
C ARG A 127 -7.44 -4.08 -21.94
N GLY A 128 -8.11 -2.96 -21.74
CA GLY A 128 -9.55 -2.89 -21.60
C GLY A 128 -10.27 -2.71 -22.94
N VAL A 129 -11.60 -2.68 -22.86
CA VAL A 129 -12.47 -2.48 -24.02
C VAL A 129 -12.15 -1.15 -24.71
N LYS A 130 -12.07 -1.17 -26.05
CA LYS A 130 -11.66 -0.05 -26.92
C LYS A 130 -10.16 0.29 -26.91
N GLY A 131 -9.30 -0.64 -26.47
CA GLY A 131 -7.84 -0.46 -26.51
C GLY A 131 -7.29 0.45 -25.42
N LYS A 132 -8.06 0.68 -24.35
CA LYS A 132 -7.60 1.45 -23.19
C LYS A 132 -6.60 0.64 -22.39
N VAL A 133 -5.51 1.27 -21.98
CA VAL A 133 -4.44 0.60 -21.23
C VAL A 133 -4.51 1.03 -19.77
N THR A 134 -4.55 0.07 -18.86
CA THR A 134 -4.60 0.32 -17.42
C THR A 134 -3.44 -0.39 -16.72
N ALA A 135 -2.64 0.37 -15.98
CA ALA A 135 -1.62 -0.16 -15.08
C ALA A 135 -2.26 -0.51 -13.75
N TRP A 136 -2.02 -1.72 -13.27
CA TRP A 136 -2.56 -2.25 -12.02
C TRP A 136 -1.45 -2.56 -11.03
N GLU A 137 -1.64 -2.11 -9.80
CA GLU A 137 -0.94 -2.62 -8.63
C GLU A 137 -1.91 -3.52 -7.87
N ASN A 138 -1.69 -4.83 -7.92
CA ASN A 138 -2.58 -5.83 -7.36
C ASN A 138 -1.96 -6.54 -6.16
N SER A 139 -2.83 -7.02 -5.28
CA SER A 139 -2.54 -7.90 -4.16
C SER A 139 -3.70 -8.88 -3.95
N ASP A 140 -3.53 -9.87 -3.06
CA ASP A 140 -4.61 -10.79 -2.68
C ASP A 140 -5.85 -10.05 -2.10
N GLY A 141 -5.66 -8.85 -1.52
CA GLY A 141 -6.73 -8.03 -0.93
C GLY A 141 -7.48 -7.14 -1.93
N GLY A 142 -7.04 -7.12 -3.19
CA GLY A 142 -7.53 -6.18 -4.21
C GLY A 142 -6.40 -5.40 -4.86
N GLY A 143 -6.76 -4.53 -5.80
CA GLY A 143 -5.78 -3.78 -6.57
C GLY A 143 -6.27 -2.41 -7.00
N THR A 144 -5.31 -1.55 -7.30
CA THR A 144 -5.55 -0.19 -7.76
C THR A 144 -5.08 -0.04 -9.20
N GLY A 145 -5.99 0.41 -10.06
CA GLY A 145 -5.75 0.61 -11.48
C GLY A 145 -5.70 2.09 -11.85
N ARG A 146 -4.77 2.47 -12.73
CA ARG A 146 -4.70 3.80 -13.34
C ARG A 146 -4.61 3.69 -14.86
N GLY A 147 -5.42 4.46 -15.58
CA GLY A 147 -5.32 4.58 -17.03
C GLY A 147 -3.98 5.22 -17.43
N ILE A 148 -3.33 4.67 -18.45
CA ILE A 148 -2.00 5.15 -18.93
C ILE A 148 -1.99 5.40 -20.44
N ASP A 149 -3.14 5.35 -21.10
CA ASP A 149 -3.31 5.43 -22.55
C ASP A 149 -2.92 6.78 -23.16
N ASP A 150 -2.97 7.86 -22.38
CA ASP A 150 -2.51 9.19 -22.81
C ASP A 150 -0.98 9.28 -22.93
N GLU A 151 -0.25 8.49 -22.13
CA GLU A 151 1.21 8.55 -22.02
C GLU A 151 1.92 7.39 -22.73
N PHE A 152 1.27 6.23 -22.77
CA PHE A 152 1.83 5.00 -23.32
C PHE A 152 0.86 4.38 -24.33
N LYS A 153 1.31 4.29 -25.58
CA LYS A 153 0.57 3.61 -26.63
C LYS A 153 0.82 2.11 -26.57
N ASP A 154 -0.24 1.35 -26.77
CA ASP A 154 -0.17 -0.10 -26.92
C ASP A 154 0.06 -0.46 -28.39
N ASP A 155 1.32 -0.38 -28.83
CA ASP A 155 1.77 -0.73 -30.17
C ASP A 155 2.57 -2.07 -30.19
N GLY A 156 2.52 -2.82 -29.08
CA GLY A 156 3.30 -4.03 -28.87
C GLY A 156 4.72 -3.80 -28.35
N THR A 157 5.15 -2.56 -28.15
CA THR A 157 6.44 -2.24 -27.53
C THR A 157 6.40 -2.49 -26.02
N PRO A 158 7.39 -3.18 -25.43
CA PRO A 158 7.53 -3.28 -23.98
C PRO A 158 7.61 -1.89 -23.34
N LEU A 159 6.73 -1.64 -22.37
CA LEU A 159 6.61 -0.34 -21.70
C LEU A 159 7.55 -0.29 -20.48
N PRO A 160 8.22 0.85 -20.22
CA PRO A 160 9.15 0.98 -19.10
C PRO A 160 8.42 1.03 -17.75
N ALA A 161 8.65 0.03 -16.90
CA ALA A 161 7.91 -0.14 -15.64
C ALA A 161 8.19 0.99 -14.63
N ASP A 162 9.41 1.53 -14.61
CA ASP A 162 9.81 2.64 -13.73
C ASP A 162 9.16 3.99 -14.06
N ARG A 163 8.62 4.14 -15.28
CA ARG A 163 7.85 5.31 -15.71
C ARG A 163 6.34 5.14 -15.55
N ILE A 164 5.89 3.91 -15.35
CA ILE A 164 4.47 3.60 -15.18
C ILE A 164 4.15 3.55 -13.69
N PHE A 165 4.95 2.82 -12.93
CA PHE A 165 4.83 2.68 -11.48
C PHE A 165 5.82 3.61 -10.77
N GLU A 166 5.67 4.92 -11.02
CA GLU A 166 6.65 5.96 -10.66
C GLU A 166 6.80 6.23 -9.16
N ASP A 167 5.88 5.75 -8.34
CA ASP A 167 5.83 6.07 -6.91
C ASP A 167 6.69 5.09 -6.09
N ARG A 168 6.04 4.25 -5.28
CA ARG A 168 6.66 3.31 -4.34
C ARG A 168 7.68 2.38 -5.01
N TRP A 169 7.41 1.96 -6.24
CA TRP A 169 8.15 0.89 -6.90
C TRP A 169 9.29 1.35 -7.81
N LYS A 170 9.30 2.63 -8.22
CA LYS A 170 10.29 3.19 -9.15
C LYS A 170 11.75 2.85 -8.84
N PRO A 171 12.24 2.85 -7.58
CA PRO A 171 13.62 2.49 -7.28
C PRO A 171 14.00 1.07 -7.70
N PHE A 172 13.03 0.14 -7.73
CA PHE A 172 13.25 -1.27 -8.04
C PHE A 172 13.10 -1.57 -9.53
N LEU A 173 12.36 -0.74 -10.28
CA LEU A 173 11.91 -1.03 -11.64
C LEU A 173 12.84 -0.50 -12.74
N LYS A 174 13.97 0.12 -12.38
CA LYS A 174 14.87 0.75 -13.34
C LYS A 174 15.38 -0.27 -14.37
N GLY A 175 15.06 -0.04 -15.64
CA GLY A 175 15.44 -0.93 -16.74
C GLY A 175 14.56 -2.17 -16.91
N VAL A 176 13.49 -2.30 -16.12
CA VAL A 176 12.49 -3.36 -16.26
C VAL A 176 11.40 -2.89 -17.24
N THR A 177 10.97 -3.77 -18.13
CA THR A 177 9.87 -3.52 -19.05
C THR A 177 8.75 -4.52 -18.87
N ILE A 178 7.54 -4.12 -19.25
CA ILE A 178 6.33 -4.92 -19.14
C ILE A 178 5.45 -4.72 -20.38
N LEU A 179 4.81 -5.79 -20.82
CA LEU A 179 3.90 -5.82 -21.96
C LEU A 179 2.46 -5.84 -21.46
N PRO A 180 1.56 -5.06 -22.06
CA PRO A 180 0.13 -5.18 -21.80
C PRO A 180 -0.38 -6.58 -22.15
N LYS A 181 -1.25 -7.14 -21.30
CA LYS A 181 -2.01 -8.37 -21.56
C LYS A 181 -3.49 -8.04 -21.77
N GLU A 182 -4.24 -8.96 -22.40
CA GLU A 182 -5.69 -8.83 -22.47
C GLU A 182 -6.31 -8.88 -21.06
N HIS A 183 -7.37 -8.12 -20.85
CA HIS A 183 -8.19 -8.28 -19.65
C HIS A 183 -9.04 -9.56 -19.80
N ASP A 184 -8.77 -10.57 -18.97
CA ASP A 184 -9.59 -11.79 -18.89
C ASP A 184 -10.99 -11.51 -18.33
#